data_AF-A0A133YWZ5-F1
#
_entry.id   AF-A0A133YWZ5-F1
#
_cell.length_a   1.000
_cell.length_b   1.000
_cell.length_c   1.000
_cell.angle_alpha   90.00
_cell.angle_beta   90.00
_cell.angle_gamma   90.00
#
_symmetry.space_group_name_H-M   'P 1'
#
loop_
_entity.id
_entity.type
_entity.pdbx_description
1 polymer ?
#
loop_
_entity_poly.entity_id
_entity_poly.type
_entity_poly.pdbx_seq_one_letter_code
_entity_poly.pdbx_strand_id
1 'polypeptide(L)'
;MVRKACQRALDDNIANLQKNFQTFQIKSPLDVETMEAKIGKKEGVTISSVFEVLERLKDANGKVTYKKVGVVKPVQNLIWDNRYMAEEEMAEGATLGCTTFKKVSGGDFTPGCLIRQIK
;
A
#
# COMPACT_ATOMS: atom_id res chain seq x y z
N MET A 1 -21.71 16.78 5.87
CA MET A 1 -21.88 16.08 4.57
C MET A 1 -20.93 16.60 3.49
N VAL A 2 -20.92 17.90 3.16
CA VAL A 2 -20.07 18.44 2.07
C VAL A 2 -18.57 18.18 2.27
N ARG A 3 -18.03 18.46 3.47
CA ARG A 3 -16.60 18.23 3.78
C ARG A 3 -16.15 16.79 3.53
N LYS A 4 -16.97 15.80 3.90
CA LYS A 4 -16.68 14.38 3.69
C LYS A 4 -16.58 14.04 2.21
N ALA A 5 -17.56 14.49 1.42
CA ALA A 5 -17.58 14.27 -0.02
C ALA A 5 -16.37 14.93 -0.70
N CYS A 6 -16.06 16.17 -0.35
CA CYS A 6 -14.90 16.88 -0.88
C CYS A 6 -13.57 16.17 -0.52
N GLN A 7 -13.40 15.75 0.74
CA GLN A 7 -12.16 15.09 1.19
C GLN A 7 -11.95 13.76 0.45
N ARG A 8 -12.99 12.91 0.39
CA ARG A 8 -12.90 11.61 -0.30
C ARG A 8 -12.69 11.78 -1.80
N ALA A 9 -13.30 12.80 -2.43
CA ALA A 9 -13.07 13.10 -3.83
C ALA A 9 -11.61 13.52 -4.11
N LEU A 10 -10.98 14.26 -3.19
CA LEU A 10 -9.55 14.60 -3.30
C LEU A 10 -8.68 13.35 -3.13
N ASP A 11 -8.97 12.51 -2.14
CA ASP A 11 -8.25 11.25 -1.92
C ASP A 11 -8.35 10.33 -3.15
N ASP A 12 -9.53 10.19 -3.76
CA ASP A 12 -9.74 9.41 -4.98
C ASP A 12 -8.94 9.95 -6.18
N ASN A 13 -8.86 11.27 -6.32
CA ASN A 13 -8.04 11.90 -7.36
C ASN A 13 -6.55 11.64 -7.14
N ILE A 14 -6.09 11.68 -5.89
CA ILE A 14 -4.70 11.35 -5.53
C ILE A 14 -4.43 9.87 -5.81
N ALA A 15 -5.31 8.95 -5.42
CA ALA A 15 -5.18 7.52 -5.70
C ALA A 15 -5.10 7.25 -7.21
N ASN A 16 -5.92 7.94 -8.00
CA ASN A 16 -5.84 7.88 -9.47
C ASN A 16 -4.49 8.37 -10.01
N LEU A 17 -3.93 9.45 -9.46
CA LEU A 17 -2.61 9.94 -9.84
C LEU A 17 -1.53 8.88 -9.52
N GLN A 18 -1.58 8.31 -8.33
CA GLN A 18 -0.64 7.30 -7.84
C GLN A 18 -0.68 6.01 -8.66
N LYS A 19 -1.88 5.61 -9.13
CA LYS A 19 -2.06 4.43 -9.99
C LYS A 19 -1.58 4.67 -11.43
N ASN A 20 -1.80 5.86 -11.96
CA ASN A 20 -1.58 6.13 -13.38
C ASN A 20 -0.15 6.57 -13.70
N PHE A 21 0.52 7.25 -12.77
CA PHE A 21 1.82 7.89 -12.98
C PHE A 21 2.88 7.33 -12.05
N GLN A 22 3.99 6.83 -12.61
CA GLN A 22 5.06 6.18 -11.85
C GLN A 22 5.69 7.10 -10.79
N THR A 23 5.82 8.40 -11.09
CA THR A 23 6.37 9.41 -10.18
C THR A 23 5.56 9.54 -8.89
N PHE A 24 4.26 9.25 -8.95
CA PHE A 24 3.35 9.35 -7.82
C PHE A 24 3.06 7.99 -7.17
N GLN A 25 3.59 6.88 -7.69
CA GLN A 25 3.37 5.58 -7.07
C GLN A 25 3.87 5.56 -5.62
N ILE A 26 2.98 5.21 -4.70
CA ILE A 26 3.33 5.09 -3.29
C ILE A 26 4.30 3.92 -3.11
N LYS A 27 5.33 4.19 -2.31
CA LYS A 27 6.20 3.17 -1.74
C LYS A 27 5.96 3.15 -0.24
N SER A 28 5.42 2.05 0.27
CA SER A 28 5.19 1.89 1.70
C SER A 28 6.10 0.81 2.27
N PRO A 29 6.68 0.98 3.46
CA PRO A 29 7.39 -0.09 4.15
C PRO A 29 6.48 -1.29 4.37
N LEU A 30 7.00 -2.49 4.11
CA LEU A 30 6.36 -3.74 4.47
C LEU A 30 7.01 -4.25 5.76
N ASP A 31 6.20 -4.43 6.79
CA ASP A 31 6.57 -5.26 7.93
C ASP A 31 6.56 -6.71 7.46
N VAL A 32 7.72 -7.34 7.43
CA VAL A 32 7.87 -8.71 6.92
C VAL A 32 7.40 -9.75 7.95
N GLU A 33 7.43 -9.42 9.24
CA GLU A 33 7.03 -10.35 10.30
C GLU A 33 5.51 -10.54 10.31
N THR A 34 4.77 -9.43 10.21
CA THR A 34 3.29 -9.45 10.18
C THR A 34 2.71 -9.43 8.77
N MET A 35 3.55 -9.17 7.75
CA MET A 35 3.13 -8.94 6.36
C MET A 35 2.18 -7.74 6.21
N GLU A 36 2.40 -6.68 6.97
CA GLU A 36 1.52 -5.51 7.02
C GLU A 36 2.18 -4.25 6.45
N ALA A 37 1.36 -3.36 5.89
CA ALA A 37 1.81 -2.03 5.49
C ALA A 37 0.75 -0.97 5.81
N LYS A 38 1.21 0.24 6.15
CA LYS A 38 0.36 1.40 6.47
C LYS A 38 -0.18 2.07 5.21
N ILE A 39 -0.96 1.34 4.44
CA ILE A 39 -1.73 1.80 3.29
C ILE A 39 -3.12 1.16 3.33
N GLY A 40 -4.10 1.78 2.68
CA GLY A 40 -5.49 1.34 2.74
C GLY A 40 -6.33 1.87 1.59
N LYS A 41 -7.66 1.91 1.80
CA LYS A 41 -8.61 2.33 0.76
C LYS A 41 -8.40 3.78 0.30
N LYS A 42 -7.85 4.67 1.15
CA LYS A 42 -7.51 6.05 0.79
C LYS A 42 -6.47 6.12 -0.33
N GLU A 43 -5.53 5.18 -0.34
CA GLU A 43 -4.51 5.03 -1.38
C GLU A 43 -5.01 4.21 -2.58
N GLY A 44 -6.30 3.86 -2.63
CA GLY A 44 -6.88 3.05 -3.70
C GLY A 44 -6.56 1.56 -3.61
N VAL A 45 -6.23 1.05 -2.42
CA VAL A 45 -6.00 -0.39 -2.20
C VAL A 45 -7.32 -1.15 -2.31
N THR A 46 -7.34 -2.18 -3.14
CA THR A 46 -8.48 -3.07 -3.37
C THR A 46 -8.02 -4.53 -3.34
N ILE A 47 -8.94 -5.48 -3.24
CA ILE A 47 -8.61 -6.91 -3.24
C ILE A 47 -7.95 -7.39 -4.55
N SER A 48 -8.19 -6.69 -5.66
CA SER A 48 -7.55 -6.98 -6.95
C SER A 48 -6.20 -6.29 -7.11
N SER A 49 -5.82 -5.38 -6.19
CA SER A 49 -4.53 -4.70 -6.24
C SER A 49 -3.39 -5.69 -6.09
N VAL A 50 -2.35 -5.50 -6.90
CA VAL A 50 -1.14 -6.31 -6.86
C VAL A 50 0.04 -5.41 -6.52
N PHE A 51 0.90 -5.87 -5.63
CA PHE A 51 2.06 -5.12 -5.18
C PHE A 51 3.32 -5.91 -5.45
N GLU A 52 4.34 -5.24 -5.96
CA GLU A 52 5.68 -5.78 -5.97
C GLU A 52 6.42 -5.42 -4.68
N VAL A 53 7.26 -6.33 -4.22
CA VAL A 53 8.16 -6.10 -3.08
C VAL A 53 9.52 -5.69 -3.63
N LEU A 54 10.02 -4.57 -3.12
CA LEU A 54 11.25 -3.91 -3.53
C LEU A 54 12.25 -3.93 -2.38
N GLU A 55 13.42 -4.51 -2.61
CA GLU A 55 14.55 -4.45 -1.70
C GLU A 55 15.47 -3.29 -2.09
N ARG A 56 15.97 -2.57 -1.08
CA ARG A 56 16.86 -1.42 -1.27
C ARG A 56 18.29 -1.93 -1.36
N LEU A 57 18.93 -1.70 -2.51
CA LEU A 57 20.34 -1.97 -2.72
C LEU A 57 21.12 -0.66 -2.71
N LYS A 58 22.28 -0.65 -2.05
CA LYS A 58 23.21 0.47 -2.08
C LYS A 58 24.43 0.05 -2.86
N ASP A 59 24.70 0.76 -3.94
CA ASP A 59 25.89 0.52 -4.75
C ASP A 59 27.15 1.04 -4.03
N ALA A 60 28.34 0.60 -4.47
CA ALA A 60 29.63 1.05 -3.91
C ALA A 60 29.79 2.59 -3.95
N ASN A 61 29.14 3.24 -4.92
CA ASN A 61 29.12 4.71 -5.09
C ASN A 61 28.04 5.41 -4.24
N GLY A 62 27.34 4.68 -3.36
CA GLY A 62 26.29 5.21 -2.51
C GLY A 62 24.92 5.40 -3.19
N LYS A 63 24.79 5.07 -4.47
CA LYS A 63 23.52 5.14 -5.21
C LYS A 63 22.55 4.08 -4.71
N VAL A 64 21.33 4.51 -4.40
CA VAL A 64 20.26 3.60 -3.97
C VAL A 64 19.49 3.11 -5.19
N THR A 65 19.46 1.80 -5.39
CA THR A 65 18.63 1.13 -6.40
C THR A 65 17.60 0.23 -5.71
N TYR A 66 16.51 -0.09 -6.43
CA TYR A 66 15.44 -0.93 -5.93
C TYR A 66 15.33 -2.17 -6.81
N LYS A 67 15.45 -3.34 -6.19
CA LYS A 67 15.32 -4.63 -6.88
C LYS A 67 14.00 -5.29 -6.50
N LYS A 68 13.27 -5.79 -7.49
CA LYS A 68 12.07 -6.58 -7.26
C LYS A 68 12.44 -7.96 -6.71
N VAL A 69 11.91 -8.31 -5.54
CA VAL A 69 12.18 -9.59 -4.85
C VAL A 69 10.94 -10.49 -4.75
N GLY A 70 9.75 -9.94 -4.97
CA GLY A 70 8.52 -10.72 -4.97
C GLY A 70 7.27 -9.93 -5.30
N VAL A 71 6.13 -10.57 -5.08
CA VAL A 71 4.78 -10.04 -5.31
C VAL A 71 3.89 -10.43 -4.14
N VAL A 72 3.12 -9.46 -3.65
CA VAL A 72 2.14 -9.63 -2.58
C VAL A 72 0.78 -9.08 -3.00
N LYS A 73 -0.29 -9.60 -2.40
CA LYS A 73 -1.67 -9.14 -2.60
C LYS A 73 -2.33 -8.89 -1.25
N PRO A 74 -3.24 -7.91 -1.13
CA PRO A 74 -4.01 -7.72 0.09
C PRO A 74 -4.83 -8.97 0.44
N VAL A 75 -5.04 -9.20 1.73
CA VAL A 75 -5.92 -10.25 2.23
C VAL A 75 -7.34 -9.70 2.36
N GLN A 76 -8.33 -10.49 1.95
CA GLN A 76 -9.74 -10.12 2.07
C GLN A 76 -10.09 -9.88 3.55
N ASN A 77 -10.91 -8.87 3.83
CA ASN A 77 -11.32 -8.43 5.17
C ASN A 77 -10.19 -7.87 6.06
N LEU A 78 -8.95 -7.78 5.56
CA LEU A 78 -7.80 -7.19 6.24
C LEU A 78 -7.24 -5.98 5.46
N ILE A 79 -8.12 -5.25 4.77
CA ILE A 79 -7.78 -4.01 4.07
C ILE A 79 -8.20 -2.84 4.95
N TRP A 80 -7.25 -1.99 5.31
CA TRP A 80 -7.51 -0.84 6.16
C TRP A 80 -8.39 0.20 5.47
N ASP A 81 -9.50 0.57 6.11
CA ASP A 81 -10.34 1.67 5.67
C ASP A 81 -9.90 2.98 6.36
N ASN A 82 -8.84 3.58 5.83
CA ASN A 82 -8.26 4.83 6.32
C ASN A 82 -8.87 6.08 5.66
N ARG A 83 -10.06 5.96 5.06
CA ARG A 83 -10.75 7.11 4.44
C ARG A 83 -11.25 8.04 5.54
N TYR A 84 -11.34 9.34 5.22
CA TYR A 84 -11.89 10.32 6.15
C TYR A 84 -13.29 9.91 6.64
N MET A 85 -13.51 9.97 7.97
CA MET A 85 -14.73 9.55 8.69
C MET A 85 -15.02 8.04 8.71
N ALA A 86 -14.09 7.17 8.31
CA ALA A 86 -14.36 5.73 8.24
C ALA A 86 -14.58 5.08 9.62
N GLU A 87 -13.86 5.52 10.66
CA GLU A 87 -14.01 5.01 12.02
C GLU A 87 -15.36 5.42 12.64
N GLU A 88 -15.75 6.68 12.47
CA GLU A 88 -17.02 7.23 12.96
C GLU A 88 -18.23 6.61 12.25
N GLU A 89 -18.05 6.15 11.01
CA GLU A 89 -19.05 5.40 10.24
C GLU A 89 -19.05 3.90 10.57
N MET A 90 -18.18 3.44 11.48
CA MET A 90 -17.98 2.02 11.78
C MET A 90 -17.75 1.17 10.53
N ALA A 91 -17.04 1.74 9.55
CA ALA A 91 -16.76 1.07 8.29
C ALA A 91 -15.89 -0.18 8.53
N GLU A 92 -16.12 -1.22 7.74
CA GLU A 92 -15.34 -2.45 7.81
C GLU A 92 -13.86 -2.16 7.55
N GLY A 93 -13.02 -2.57 8.50
CA GLY A 93 -11.58 -2.40 8.45
C GLY A 93 -11.07 -1.03 8.89
N ALA A 94 -11.91 -0.13 9.42
CA ALA A 94 -11.47 1.20 9.83
C ALA A 94 -10.47 1.17 11.00
N THR A 95 -10.62 0.22 11.92
CA THR A 95 -9.78 0.07 13.13
C THR A 95 -8.52 -0.77 12.94
N LEU A 96 -8.26 -1.27 11.72
CA LEU A 96 -7.11 -2.16 11.45
C LEU A 96 -5.75 -1.47 11.60
N GLY A 97 -5.65 -0.17 11.27
CA GLY A 97 -4.40 0.60 11.32
C GLY A 97 -3.36 0.26 10.23
N CYS A 98 -3.47 -0.91 9.59
CA CYS A 98 -2.65 -1.37 8.49
C CYS A 98 -3.41 -2.35 7.59
N THR A 99 -2.96 -2.50 6.34
CA THR A 99 -3.45 -3.56 5.45
C THR A 99 -2.52 -4.76 5.56
N THR A 100 -3.08 -5.96 5.73
CA THR A 100 -2.34 -7.21 5.73
C THR A 100 -2.25 -7.78 4.30
N PHE A 101 -1.07 -8.29 3.96
CA PHE A 101 -0.75 -8.85 2.67
C PHE A 101 -0.44 -10.34 2.76
N LYS A 102 -0.70 -11.06 1.68
CA LYS A 102 -0.23 -12.43 1.46
C LYS A 102 0.80 -12.46 0.35
N LYS A 103 1.84 -13.26 0.54
CA LYS A 103 2.84 -13.57 -0.48
C LYS A 103 2.19 -14.36 -1.62
N VAL A 104 2.41 -13.91 -2.85
CA VAL A 104 1.99 -14.62 -4.08
C VAL A 104 3.17 -15.33 -4.71
N SER A 105 4.32 -14.66 -4.78
CA SER A 105 5.54 -15.20 -5.38
C SER A 105 6.78 -14.46 -4.87
N GLY A 106 7.94 -15.10 -4.92
CA GLY A 106 9.23 -14.48 -4.57
C GLY A 106 10.01 -15.26 -3.52
N GLY A 107 11.23 -14.80 -3.25
CA GLY A 107 12.08 -15.32 -2.17
C GLY A 107 11.61 -14.87 -0.79
N ASP A 108 12.36 -15.21 0.25
CA ASP A 108 12.10 -14.68 1.59
C ASP A 108 12.37 -13.17 1.61
N PHE A 109 11.44 -12.44 2.22
CA PHE A 109 11.56 -10.99 2.30
C PHE A 109 12.45 -10.63 3.49
N THR A 110 13.22 -9.55 3.33
CA THR A 110 14.10 -9.03 4.36
C THR A 110 13.47 -7.79 5.00
N PRO A 111 13.65 -7.56 6.31
CA PRO A 111 13.22 -6.31 6.94
C PRO A 111 13.76 -5.09 6.19
N GLY A 112 12.91 -4.07 5.98
CA GLY A 112 13.25 -2.88 5.20
C GLY A 112 12.84 -2.93 3.72
N CYS A 113 12.14 -3.99 3.31
CA CYS A 113 11.44 -4.03 2.02
C CYS A 113 10.35 -2.95 1.91
N LEU A 114 10.13 -2.47 0.68
CA LEU A 114 9.04 -1.57 0.34
C LEU A 114 8.06 -2.29 -0.59
N ILE A 115 6.78 -2.00 -0.48
CA ILE A 115 5.77 -2.42 -1.46
C ILE A 115 5.38 -1.25 -2.36
N ARG A 116 5.15 -1.57 -3.63
CA ARG A 116 4.66 -0.64 -4.65
C ARG A 116 3.58 -1.30 -5.47
N GLN A 117 2.46 -0.60 -5.67
CA GLN A 117 1.38 -1.12 -6.51
C GLN A 117 1.82 -1.20 -7.97
N ILE A 118 1.53 -2.32 -8.62
CA ILE A 118 1.73 -2.53 -10.05
C ILE A 118 0.38 -2.50 -10.77
N LYS A 119 0.40 -2.10 -12.06
CA LYS A 119 -0.79 -2.12 -12.93
C LYS A 119 -1.16 -3.53 -13.33
#